data_AF-A0A1F5EK89-F1
#
_entry.id   AF-A0A1F5EK89-F1
#
_cell.length_a   1.000
_cell.length_b   1.000
_cell.length_c   1.000
_cell.angle_alpha   90.00
_cell.angle_beta   90.00
_cell.angle_gamma   90.00
#
_symmetry.space_group_name_H-M   'P 1'
#
loop_
_entity.id
_entity.type
_entity.pdbx_description
1 polymer ?
#
loop_
_entity_poly.entity_id
_entity_poly.type
_entity_poly.pdbx_seq_one_letter_code
_entity_poly.pdbx_strand_id
1 'polypeptide(L)' 'MSENEQSDQEKIGKRVCAWCGKDMGEKKGVEGTTHGMCAECKAKFDKKIEEEDNEQNKQ' A
#
# COMPACT_ATOMS: atom_id res chain seq x y z
N MET A 1 -33.07 -4.41 24.56
CA MET A 1 -31.76 -4.50 25.23
C MET A 1 -30.72 -4.61 24.13
N SER A 2 -29.78 -3.68 24.12
CA SER A 2 -28.82 -3.46 23.04
C SER A 2 -27.48 -4.05 23.48
N GLU A 3 -27.10 -5.18 22.91
CA GLU A 3 -25.80 -5.82 23.16
C GLU A 3 -25.02 -5.83 21.85
N ASN A 4 -24.53 -4.66 21.47
CA ASN A 4 -23.55 -4.53 20.39
C ASN A 4 -22.16 -4.73 21.01
N GLU A 5 -21.84 -5.99 21.30
CA GLU A 5 -20.54 -6.43 21.78
C GLU A 5 -19.56 -6.36 20.61
N GLN A 6 -19.01 -5.17 20.37
CA GLN A 6 -17.92 -4.98 19.42
C GLN A 6 -16.63 -5.45 20.08
N SER A 7 -16.35 -6.74 19.94
CA SER A 7 -15.11 -7.36 20.34
C SER A 7 -13.94 -6.67 19.66
N ASP A 8 -13.23 -5.82 20.42
CA ASP A 8 -11.93 -5.20 20.19
C ASP A 8 -10.82 -6.28 20.04
N GLN A 9 -11.00 -7.21 19.11
CA GLN A 9 -9.96 -8.15 18.74
C GLN A 9 -8.81 -7.35 18.12
N GLU A 10 -7.61 -7.47 18.69
CA GLU A 10 -6.38 -6.86 18.21
C GLU A 10 -6.05 -7.37 16.79
N LYS A 11 -6.71 -6.82 15.77
CA LYS A 11 -6.50 -7.20 14.38
C LYS A 11 -5.15 -6.64 13.93
N ILE A 12 -4.16 -7.50 13.75
CA ILE A 12 -2.86 -7.14 13.19
C ILE A 12 -2.88 -7.46 11.70
N GLY A 13 -2.86 -6.41 10.88
CA GLY A 13 -2.89 -6.52 9.43
C GLY A 13 -1.48 -6.33 8.87
N LYS A 14 -1.06 -7.19 7.95
CA LYS A 14 0.26 -7.05 7.30
C LYS A 14 0.19 -6.01 6.19
N ARG A 15 1.29 -5.33 5.93
CA ARG A 15 1.43 -4.42 4.80
C ARG A 15 2.54 -4.92 3.90
N VAL A 16 2.21 -5.19 2.65
CA VAL A 16 3.19 -5.66 1.65
C VAL A 16 3.15 -4.76 0.41
N CYS A 17 4.25 -4.71 -0.31
CA CYS A 17 4.30 -3.99 -1.58
C CYS A 17 3.63 -4.84 -2.69
N ALA A 18 2.64 -4.28 -3.39
CA ALA A 18 1.97 -4.92 -4.52
C ALA A 18 2.90 -5.15 -5.72
N TRP A 19 3.98 -4.39 -5.82
CA TRP A 19 4.85 -4.40 -7.00
C TRP A 19 6.04 -5.35 -6.84
N CYS A 20 6.70 -5.31 -5.69
CA CYS A 20 7.89 -6.14 -5.43
C CYS A 20 7.68 -7.20 -4.35
N GLY A 21 6.51 -7.23 -3.69
CA GLY A 21 6.23 -8.17 -2.60
C GLY A 21 6.94 -7.86 -1.28
N LYS A 22 7.69 -6.76 -1.19
CA LYS A 22 8.46 -6.40 0.01
C LYS A 22 7.53 -6.17 1.21
N ASP A 23 7.89 -6.76 2.35
CA ASP A 23 7.22 -6.51 3.62
C ASP A 23 7.46 -5.06 4.08
N MET A 24 6.37 -4.37 4.43
CA MET A 24 6.35 -2.97 4.85
C MET A 24 5.90 -2.82 6.31
N GLY A 25 5.87 -3.92 7.07
CA GLY A 25 5.46 -3.98 8.47
C GLY A 25 3.98 -4.27 8.68
N GLU A 26 3.56 -4.14 9.94
CA GLU A 26 2.24 -4.55 10.41
C GLU A 26 1.47 -3.33 10.95
N LYS A 27 0.14 -3.36 10.80
CA LYS A 27 -0.76 -2.29 11.23
C LYS A 27 -1.85 -2.86 12.13
N LYS A 28 -1.94 -2.31 13.35
CA LYS A 28 -3.01 -2.64 14.30
C LYS A 28 -4.36 -2.08 13.82
N GLY A 29 -5.44 -2.79 14.14
CA GLY A 29 -6.82 -2.46 13.76
C GLY A 29 -7.19 -2.81 12.31
N VAL A 30 -6.35 -3.55 11.58
CA VAL A 30 -6.63 -3.97 10.21
C VAL A 30 -6.60 -5.49 10.15
N GLU A 31 -7.61 -6.10 9.52
CA GLU A 31 -7.61 -7.55 9.29
C GLU A 31 -6.97 -7.86 7.94
N GLY A 32 -6.08 -8.86 7.92
CA GLY A 32 -5.50 -9.39 6.69
C GLY A 32 -4.33 -8.59 6.11
N THR A 33 -4.02 -8.85 4.84
CA THR A 33 -2.88 -8.27 4.14
C THR A 33 -3.31 -7.07 3.29
N THR A 34 -2.74 -5.91 3.57
CA THR A 34 -2.88 -4.69 2.78
C THR A 34 -1.76 -4.57 1.77
N HIS A 35 -2.11 -4.14 0.56
CA HIS A 35 -1.17 -3.98 -0.55
C HIS A 35 -0.91 -2.49 -0.81
N GLY A 36 0.35 -2.09 -0.92
CA GLY A 36 0.76 -0.71 -1.21
C GLY A 36 1.98 -0.63 -2.12
N MET A 37 2.54 0.56 -2.32
CA MET A 37 3.79 0.75 -3.05
C MET A 37 4.90 1.19 -2.08
N CYS A 38 6.02 0.46 -2.05
CA CYS A 38 7.16 0.85 -1.22
C CYS A 38 7.88 2.07 -1.83
N ALA A 39 8.64 2.79 -1.01
CA ALA A 39 9.36 3.98 -1.44
C ALA A 39 10.32 3.71 -2.62
N GLU A 40 10.93 2.53 -2.67
CA GLU A 40 11.83 2.13 -3.76
C GLU A 40 11.08 1.93 -5.08
N CYS A 41 9.94 1.24 -5.05
CA CYS A 41 9.09 1.07 -6.23
C CYS A 41 8.50 2.40 -6.68
N LYS A 42 8.13 3.27 -5.74
CA LYS A 42 7.67 4.63 -6.03
C LYS A 42 8.75 5.45 -6.73
N ALA A 43 9.98 5.47 -6.19
CA ALA A 43 11.09 6.18 -6.81
C ALA A 43 11.44 5.66 -8.21
N LYS A 44 11.38 4.35 -8.43
CA LYS A 44 11.57 3.76 -9.77
C LYS A 44 10.45 4.14 -10.75
N PHE A 45 9.23 4.27 -10.25
CA PHE A 45 8.08 4.69 -11.06
C PHE A 45 8.15 6.17 -11.40
N ASP A 46 8.36 7.03 -10.41
CA ASP A 46 8.49 8.48 -10.59
C ASP A 46 9.64 8.79 -11.56
N LYS A 47 10.80 8.13 -11.40
CA LYS A 47 11.93 8.27 -12.34
C LYS A 47 11.58 7.89 -13.78
N LYS A 48 10.77 6.85 -13.98
CA LYS A 48 10.32 6.46 -15.33
C LYS A 48 9.38 7.51 -15.93
N ILE A 49 8.50 8.09 -15.12
CA ILE A 49 7.57 9.13 -15.59
C ILE A 49 8.33 10.41 -15.98
N GLU A 50 9.36 10.81 -15.24
CA GLU A 50 10.19 11.97 -15.61
C GLU A 50 10.91 11.79 -16.97
N GLU A 51 11.18 10.55 -17.38
CA GLU A 51 11.78 10.25 -18.69
C GLU A 51 10.72 10.17 -19.82
N GLU A 52 9.47 9.81 -19.51
CA GLU A 52 8.39 9.62 -20.50
C GLU A 52 7.49 10.86 -20.73
N ASP A 53 7.47 11.85 -19.83
CA ASP A 53 6.67 13.08 -20.01
C ASP A 53 7.22 14.01 -21.11
N ASN A 54 8.42 13.74 -21.65
CA ASN A 54 8.98 14.48 -22.78
C ASN A 54 8.48 13.98 -24.16
N GLU A 55 7.60 12.98 -24.23
CA GLU A 55 7.12 12.41 -25.51
C GLU A 55 5.60 12.45 -25.71
N GLN A 56 4.83 13.02 -24.77
CA GLN A 56 3.35 13.06 -24.89
C GLN A 56 2.79 14.43 -25.34
N ASN A 57 3.62 15.47 -25.49
CA ASN A 57 3.20 16.76 -26.06
C ASN A 57 3.60 16.91 -27.53
N LYS A 58 3.21 15.93 -28.35
CA LYS A 58 3.27 16.03 -29.81
C LYS A 58 2.15 15.21 -30.46
N GLN A 59 0.90 15.58 -30.19
CA GLN A 59 -0.23 15.23 -31.05
C GLN A 59 -0.95 16.49 -31.50
#